data_AF-A0A940IRP6-F1
#
_entry.id   AF-A0A940IRP6-F1
#
_cell.length_a   1.000
_cell.length_b   1.000
_cell.length_c   1.000
_cell.angle_alpha   90.00
_cell.angle_beta   90.00
_cell.angle_gamma   90.00
#
_symmetry.space_group_name_H-M   'P 1'
#
loop_
_entity.id
_entity.type
_entity.pdbx_description
1 polymer ?
#
loop_
_entity_poly.entity_id
_entity_poly.type
_entity_poly.pdbx_seq_one_letter_code
_entity_poly.pdbx_strand_id
1 'polypeptide(L)'
;MTTSKSLTLLREFLAAHDLDLQHGVLILGGSSALMRLQRLRASVATADTFTSGHRRGMMWLKGLLGLEHVADINSEESGCFADLSPEDPAVPTLCLLYERLDETLARIDAVGDRDVAQDLDAAA
;
A
#
# COMPACT_ATOMS: atom_id res chain seq x y z
N MET A 1 -23.70 7.81 6.15
CA MET A 1 -22.82 7.58 4.99
C MET A 1 -22.02 6.32 5.31
N THR A 2 -22.30 5.22 4.62
CA THR A 2 -21.68 3.92 4.89
C THR A 2 -20.35 3.85 4.13
N THR A 3 -19.24 3.90 4.86
CA THR A 3 -17.89 3.70 4.28
C THR A 3 -17.81 2.30 3.64
N SER A 4 -17.35 2.21 2.40
CA SER A 4 -17.18 0.91 1.72
C SER A 4 -16.23 0.00 2.51
N LYS A 5 -16.54 -1.29 2.64
CA LYS A 5 -15.72 -2.25 3.41
C LYS A 5 -14.25 -2.25 2.97
N SER A 6 -13.98 -2.16 1.67
CA SER A 6 -12.62 -2.09 1.12
C SER A 6 -11.84 -0.86 1.59
N LEU A 7 -12.50 0.28 1.75
CA LEU A 7 -11.88 1.50 2.28
C LEU A 7 -11.56 1.35 3.77
N THR A 8 -12.43 0.68 4.54
CA THR A 8 -12.16 0.36 5.94
C THR A 8 -10.92 -0.53 6.08
N LEU A 9 -10.81 -1.59 5.29
CA LEU A 9 -9.64 -2.46 5.28
C LEU A 9 -8.34 -1.70 4.97
N LEU A 10 -8.37 -0.80 3.98
CA LEU A 10 -7.22 0.03 3.66
C LEU A 10 -6.84 0.97 4.81
N ARG A 11 -7.83 1.59 5.47
CA ARG A 11 -7.59 2.47 6.62
C ARG A 11 -6.98 1.72 7.80
N GLU A 12 -7.50 0.53 8.10
CA GLU A 12 -6.98 -0.33 9.17
C GLU A 12 -5.53 -0.70 8.91
N PHE A 13 -5.20 -1.13 7.69
CA PHE A 13 -3.82 -1.44 7.30
C PHE A 13 -2.87 -0.24 7.46
N LEU A 14 -3.25 0.93 6.93
CA LEU A 14 -2.43 2.13 7.02
C LEU A 14 -2.23 2.60 8.46
N ALA A 15 -3.25 2.45 9.31
CA ALA A 15 -3.15 2.81 10.72
C ALA A 15 -2.30 1.83 11.53
N ALA A 16 -2.44 0.52 11.25
CA ALA A 16 -1.71 -0.53 11.97
C ALA A 16 -0.20 -0.51 11.70
N HIS A 17 0.21 -0.03 10.53
CA HIS A 17 1.59 -0.06 10.07
C HIS A 17 2.19 1.33 9.79
N ASP A 18 1.63 2.40 10.39
CA ASP A 18 1.93 3.77 9.98
C ASP A 18 3.44 4.12 10.03
N LEU A 19 4.08 3.91 11.19
CA LEU A 19 5.48 4.25 11.38
C LEU A 19 6.39 3.38 10.51
N ASP A 20 6.12 2.08 10.46
CA ASP A 20 6.92 1.12 9.70
C ASP A 20 6.83 1.38 8.20
N LEU A 21 5.63 1.75 7.68
CA LEU A 21 5.45 2.15 6.29
C LEU A 21 6.21 3.43 5.97
N GLN A 22 6.15 4.44 6.83
CA GLN A 22 6.88 5.69 6.60
C GLN A 22 8.39 5.46 6.60
N HIS A 23 8.90 4.67 7.55
CA HIS A 23 10.32 4.34 7.62
C HIS A 23 10.76 3.50 6.41
N GLY A 24 10.00 2.46 6.07
CA GLY A 24 10.34 1.57 4.97
C GLY A 24 10.31 2.25 3.61
N VAL A 25 9.29 3.08 3.36
CA VAL A 25 9.19 3.86 2.12
C VAL A 25 10.32 4.89 2.01
N LEU A 26 10.75 5.49 3.12
CA LEU A 26 11.88 6.41 3.15
C LEU A 26 13.21 5.69 2.85
N ILE A 27 13.42 4.50 3.41
CA ILE A 27 14.61 3.68 3.13
C ILE A 27 14.65 3.28 1.66
N LEU A 28 13.53 2.82 1.10
CA LEU A 28 13.52 2.22 -0.23
C LEU A 28 13.43 3.22 -1.38
N GLY A 29 12.76 4.36 -1.19
CA GLY A 29 12.52 5.34 -2.26
C GLY A 29 12.72 6.79 -1.84
N GLY A 30 13.30 7.03 -0.66
CA GLY A 30 13.64 8.36 -0.20
C GLY A 30 12.45 9.29 0.04
N SER A 31 12.73 10.59 0.07
CA SER A 31 11.76 11.64 0.38
C SER A 31 10.62 11.72 -0.64
N SER A 32 10.87 11.42 -1.92
CA SER A 32 9.85 11.46 -2.97
C SER A 32 8.80 10.36 -2.77
N ALA A 33 9.25 9.14 -2.44
CA ALA A 33 8.38 8.03 -2.10
C ALA A 33 7.60 8.30 -0.80
N LEU A 34 8.25 8.87 0.22
CA LEU A 34 7.57 9.25 1.47
C LEU A 34 6.45 10.27 1.19
N MET A 35 6.71 11.30 0.39
CA MET A 35 5.69 12.28 0.01
C MET A 35 4.52 11.64 -0.74
N ARG A 36 4.78 10.63 -1.58
CA ARG A 36 3.75 9.88 -2.28
C ARG A 36 2.89 9.05 -1.32
N LEU A 37 3.49 8.41 -0.33
CA LEU A 37 2.76 7.71 0.75
C LEU A 37 1.87 8.69 1.52
N GLN A 38 2.37 9.88 1.88
CA GLN A 38 1.56 10.86 2.61
C GLN A 38 0.35 11.34 1.80
N ARG A 39 0.50 11.53 0.47
CA ARG A 39 -0.64 11.86 -0.41
C ARG A 39 -1.67 10.74 -0.44
N LEU A 40 -1.24 9.48 -0.51
CA LEU A 40 -2.14 8.33 -0.45
C LEU A 40 -2.91 8.31 0.88
N ARG A 41 -2.23 8.48 2.02
CA ARG A 41 -2.85 8.54 3.34
C ARG A 41 -3.87 9.68 3.46
N ALA A 42 -3.51 10.87 2.98
CA ALA A 42 -4.43 12.02 2.98
C ALA A 42 -5.68 11.75 2.13
N SER A 43 -5.51 11.16 0.94
CA SER A 43 -6.63 10.76 0.08
C SER A 43 -7.54 9.73 0.76
N VAL A 44 -6.97 8.73 1.42
CA VAL A 44 -7.74 7.68 2.13
C VAL A 44 -8.47 8.25 3.34
N ALA A 45 -7.88 9.22 4.04
CA ALA A 45 -8.48 9.86 5.21
C ALA A 45 -9.76 10.65 4.85
N THR A 46 -9.82 11.28 3.69
CA THR A 46 -10.96 12.10 3.25
C THR A 46 -11.96 11.37 2.36
N ALA A 47 -11.65 10.15 1.92
CA ALA A 47 -12.52 9.39 1.03
C ALA A 47 -13.77 8.82 1.72
N ASP A 48 -14.87 8.72 0.98
CA ASP A 48 -16.07 7.97 1.40
C ASP A 48 -16.12 6.56 0.79
N THR A 49 -15.50 6.38 -0.38
CA THR A 49 -15.49 5.14 -1.15
C THR A 49 -14.08 4.73 -1.56
N PHE A 50 -13.89 3.42 -1.74
CA PHE A 50 -12.68 2.89 -2.34
C PHE A 50 -12.66 3.21 -3.84
N THR A 51 -11.53 3.70 -4.35
CA THR A 51 -11.41 4.18 -5.74
C THR A 51 -10.26 3.48 -6.46
N SER A 52 -10.26 3.54 -7.80
CA SER A 52 -9.15 3.07 -8.62
C SER A 52 -7.83 3.78 -8.29
N GLY A 53 -7.89 5.03 -7.83
CA GLY A 53 -6.74 5.79 -7.33
C GLY A 53 -6.14 5.18 -6.07
N HIS A 54 -6.98 4.78 -5.11
CA HIS A 54 -6.52 4.05 -3.91
C HIS A 54 -5.87 2.71 -4.29
N ARG A 55 -6.49 1.94 -5.19
CA ARG A 55 -5.92 0.68 -5.70
C ARG A 55 -4.56 0.90 -6.36
N ARG A 56 -4.44 1.92 -7.22
CA ARG A 56 -3.15 2.26 -7.85
C ARG A 56 -2.09 2.68 -6.83
N GLY A 57 -2.50 3.38 -5.77
CA GLY A 57 -1.62 3.72 -4.65
C GLY A 57 -1.10 2.48 -3.92
N MET A 58 -1.97 1.51 -3.65
CA MET A 58 -1.58 0.25 -3.03
C MET A 58 -0.66 -0.59 -3.94
N MET A 59 -0.96 -0.67 -5.24
CA MET A 59 -0.10 -1.37 -6.20
C MET A 59 1.28 -0.73 -6.31
N TRP A 60 1.35 0.61 -6.29
CA TRP A 60 2.63 1.31 -6.22
C TRP A 60 3.41 0.95 -4.95
N LEU A 61 2.75 0.95 -3.78
CA LEU A 61 3.39 0.59 -2.51
C LEU A 61 3.88 -0.87 -2.53
N LYS A 62 3.11 -1.78 -3.13
CA LYS A 62 3.49 -3.18 -3.32
C LYS A 62 4.72 -3.29 -4.22
N GLY A 63 4.77 -2.56 -5.32
CA GLY A 63 5.93 -2.54 -6.22
C GLY A 63 7.18 -2.00 -5.54
N LEU A 64 7.05 -0.93 -4.74
CA LEU A 64 8.17 -0.37 -3.97
C LEU A 64 8.69 -1.37 -2.91
N LEU A 65 7.82 -1.91 -2.07
CA LEU A 65 8.21 -2.88 -1.03
C LEU A 65 8.72 -4.21 -1.62
N GLY A 66 8.18 -4.59 -2.78
CA GLY A 66 8.59 -5.77 -3.54
C GLY A 66 9.83 -5.55 -4.40
N LEU A 67 10.44 -4.36 -4.35
CA LEU A 67 11.66 -4.04 -5.09
C LEU A 67 11.48 -4.25 -6.61
N GLU A 68 10.32 -3.92 -7.16
CA GLU A 68 10.01 -4.15 -8.58
C GLU A 68 10.83 -3.25 -9.53
N HIS A 69 11.29 -2.07 -9.07
CA HIS A 69 12.01 -1.11 -9.92
C HIS A 69 13.50 -0.92 -9.57
N VAL A 70 14.07 -1.64 -8.59
CA VAL A 70 15.51 -1.49 -8.24
C VAL A 70 16.46 -1.99 -9.33
N ALA A 71 15.97 -2.71 -10.34
CA ALA A 71 16.74 -3.05 -11.53
C ALA A 71 16.86 -1.86 -12.52
N ASP A 72 16.02 -0.83 -12.37
CA ASP A 72 16.15 0.42 -13.13
C ASP A 72 17.14 1.35 -12.42
N ILE A 73 18.39 1.27 -12.86
CA ILE A 73 19.53 2.11 -12.44
C ILE A 73 19.29 3.62 -12.53
N ASN A 74 18.25 4.09 -13.24
CA ASN A 74 17.88 5.50 -13.30
C ASN A 74 16.76 5.89 -12.32
N SER A 75 16.19 4.93 -11.60
CA SER A 75 15.18 5.20 -10.58
C SER A 75 15.82 5.71 -9.30
N GLU A 76 15.17 6.68 -8.64
CA GLU A 76 15.58 7.12 -7.30
C GLU A 76 15.58 5.95 -6.30
N GLU A 77 14.72 4.95 -6.52
CA GLU A 77 14.60 3.71 -5.74
C GLU A 77 15.88 2.85 -5.83
N SER A 78 16.53 2.77 -7.00
CA SER A 78 17.79 2.02 -7.18
C SER A 78 18.95 2.59 -6.38
N GLY A 79 19.01 3.92 -6.22
CA GLY A 79 20.03 4.58 -5.40
C GLY A 79 19.82 4.36 -3.91
N CYS A 80 18.58 4.50 -3.43
CA CYS A 80 18.25 4.31 -2.02
C CYS A 80 18.38 2.83 -1.58
N PHE A 81 17.99 1.88 -2.42
CA PHE A 81 18.16 0.46 -2.12
C PHE A 81 19.61 0.00 -2.12
N ALA A 82 20.49 0.60 -2.95
CA ALA A 82 21.90 0.21 -3.01
C ALA A 82 22.63 0.36 -1.65
N ASP A 83 22.12 1.24 -0.78
CA ASP A 83 22.64 1.46 0.57
C ASP A 83 22.05 0.50 1.63
N LEU A 84 21.00 -0.26 1.29
CA LEU A 84 20.35 -1.21 2.20
C LEU A 84 21.10 -2.54 2.25
N SER A 85 21.74 -2.81 3.39
CA SER A 85 22.37 -4.11 3.65
C SER A 85 21.30 -5.20 3.88
N PRO A 86 21.49 -6.44 3.39
CA PRO A 86 20.64 -7.57 3.76
C PRO A 86 20.60 -7.86 5.27
N GLU A 87 21.62 -7.43 6.02
CA GLU A 87 21.70 -7.58 7.48
C GLU A 87 21.06 -6.39 8.22
N ASP A 88 20.53 -5.41 7.50
CA ASP A 88 19.90 -4.25 8.11
C ASP A 88 18.67 -4.68 8.95
N PRO A 89 18.55 -4.23 10.21
CA PRO A 89 17.45 -4.61 11.08
C PRO A 89 16.07 -4.18 10.56
N ALA A 90 15.98 -3.28 9.58
CA ALA A 90 14.73 -2.92 8.93
C ALA A 90 14.23 -3.99 7.92
N VAL A 91 15.10 -4.86 7.39
CA VAL A 91 14.74 -5.85 6.36
C VAL A 91 13.61 -6.79 6.80
N PRO A 92 13.64 -7.42 7.99
CA PRO A 92 12.52 -8.27 8.43
C PRO A 92 11.18 -7.53 8.50
N THR A 93 11.20 -6.27 8.93
CA THR A 93 10.01 -5.42 8.98
C THR A 93 9.50 -5.11 7.57
N LEU A 94 10.38 -4.79 6.63
CA LEU A 94 10.01 -4.57 5.23
C LEU A 94 9.36 -5.80 4.59
N CYS A 95 9.91 -6.99 4.82
CA CYS A 95 9.33 -8.24 4.34
C CYS A 95 7.93 -8.47 4.94
N LEU A 96 7.78 -8.28 6.25
CA LEU A 96 6.47 -8.41 6.91
C LEU A 96 5.45 -7.40 6.37
N LEU A 97 5.86 -6.14 6.13
CA LEU A 97 4.99 -5.12 5.54
C LEU A 97 4.53 -5.52 4.14
N TYR A 98 5.41 -6.08 3.31
CA TYR A 98 5.06 -6.57 1.99
C TYR A 98 4.01 -7.69 2.07
N GLU A 99 4.22 -8.67 2.94
CA GLU A 99 3.26 -9.76 3.16
C GLU A 99 1.89 -9.24 3.63
N ARG A 100 1.88 -8.35 4.62
CA ARG A 100 0.64 -7.75 5.15
C ARG A 100 -0.10 -6.91 4.11
N LEU A 101 0.64 -6.23 3.23
CA LEU A 101 0.06 -5.49 2.13
C LEU A 101 -0.60 -6.43 1.11
N ASP A 102 0.06 -7.54 0.78
CA ASP A 102 -0.47 -8.55 -0.14
C ASP A 102 -1.74 -9.21 0.40
N GLU A 103 -1.73 -9.61 1.69
CA GLU A 103 -2.92 -10.11 2.38
C GLU A 103 -4.07 -9.10 2.37
N THR A 104 -3.77 -7.82 2.59
CA THR A 104 -4.78 -6.75 2.60
C THR A 104 -5.37 -6.53 1.20
N LEU A 105 -4.54 -6.54 0.15
CA LEU A 105 -5.00 -6.47 -1.24
C LEU A 105 -5.91 -7.64 -1.58
N ALA A 106 -5.53 -8.87 -1.21
CA ALA A 106 -6.36 -10.06 -1.42
C ALA A 106 -7.72 -9.95 -0.71
N ARG A 107 -7.74 -9.43 0.52
CA ARG A 107 -8.99 -9.19 1.27
C ARG A 107 -9.86 -8.12 0.60
N ILE A 108 -9.26 -7.04 0.10
CA ILE A 108 -9.97 -5.98 -0.62
C ILE A 108 -10.60 -6.52 -1.91
N ASP A 109 -9.85 -7.31 -2.69
CA ASP A 109 -10.36 -7.91 -3.93
C ASP A 109 -11.51 -8.88 -3.61
N ALA A 110 -11.37 -9.72 -2.58
CA ALA A 110 -12.42 -10.63 -2.14
C ALA A 110 -13.67 -9.92 -1.56
N VAL A 111 -13.54 -8.68 -1.10
CA VAL A 111 -14.68 -7.85 -0.67
C VAL A 111 -15.31 -7.15 -1.87
N GLY A 112 -14.51 -6.66 -2.83
CA GLY A 112 -15.01 -6.03 -4.06
C GLY A 112 -15.91 -6.97 -4.85
N ASP A 113 -15.51 -8.24 -5.00
CA ASP A 113 -16.33 -9.25 -5.68
C ASP A 113 -17.66 -9.52 -4.95
N ARG A 114 -17.67 -9.41 -3.62
CA ARG A 114 -18.85 -9.64 -2.78
C ARG A 114 -19.81 -8.46 -2.75
N ASP A 115 -19.30 -7.23 -2.68
CA ASP A 115 -20.15 -6.04 -2.72
C ASP A 115 -20.85 -5.92 -4.10
N VAL A 116 -20.17 -6.29 -5.21
CA VAL A 116 -20.80 -6.36 -6.55
C VAL A 116 -21.88 -7.44 -6.63
N ALA A 117 -21.63 -8.64 -6.09
CA ALA A 117 -22.62 -9.71 -6.09
C ALA A 117 -23.87 -9.35 -5.25
N GLN A 118 -23.67 -8.70 -4.09
CA GLN A 118 -24.76 -8.33 -3.19
C GLN A 118 -25.64 -7.19 -3.76
N ASP A 119 -25.05 -6.25 -4.52
CA ASP A 119 -25.80 -5.20 -5.24
C ASP A 119 -26.64 -5.77 -6.39
N LEU A 120 -26.17 -6.83 -7.06
CA LEU A 120 -26.95 -7.52 -8.11
C LEU A 120 -28.14 -8.30 -7.51
N ASP A 121 -27.95 -8.97 -6.37
CA ASP A 121 -29.02 -9.69 -5.67
C ASP A 121 -30.09 -8.74 -5.09
N ALA A 122 -29.70 -7.53 -4.67
CA ALA A 122 -30.65 -6.53 -4.17
C ALA A 122 -31.50 -5.86 -5.27
N ALA A 123 -31.13 -6.03 -6.54
CA ALA A 123 -31.81 -5.47 -7.69
C ALA A 123 -32.78 -6.45 -8.40
N ALA A 124 -32.92 -7.68 -7.88
CA ALA A 124 -33.81 -8.73 -8.39
C ALA A 124 -35.02 -8.97 -7.46
#